data_AF-A0A351KFH3-F1
#
_entry.id   AF-A0A351KFH3-F1
#
_cell.length_a   1.000
_cell.length_b   1.000
_cell.length_c   1.000
_cell.angle_alpha   90.00
_cell.angle_beta   90.00
_cell.angle_gamma   90.00
#
_symmetry.space_group_name_H-M   'P 1'
#
loop_
_entity.id
_entity.type
_entity.pdbx_description
1 polymer ?
#
loop_
_entity_poly.entity_id
_entity_poly.type
_entity_poly.pdbx_seq_one_letter_code
_entity_poly.pdbx_strand_id
1 'polypeptide(L)'
;TALQRFAREAVLKGEKTIIKEIAGDRDIKAEDVFKAYHRGDKLAIKLVEQEAYYLGVGMINLIALYNPERIAIGGGVSNEFDTFYDKMMETVEKRALKP
;
A
#
# COMPACT_ATOMS: atom_id res chain seq x y z
N THR A 1 -7.95 6.34 -5.21
CA THR A 1 -7.28 5.01 -5.25
C THR A 1 -7.88 4.09 -4.20
N ALA A 2 -7.54 2.79 -4.15
CA ALA A 2 -8.03 1.88 -3.10
C ALA A 2 -7.62 2.35 -1.69
N LEU A 3 -6.34 2.73 -1.53
CA LEU A 3 -5.81 3.30 -0.29
C LEU A 3 -6.60 4.52 0.22
N GLN A 4 -6.96 5.45 -0.66
CA GLN A 4 -7.78 6.61 -0.31
C GLN A 4 -9.17 6.22 0.21
N ARG A 5 -9.82 5.25 -0.45
CA ARG A 5 -11.14 4.77 -0.04
C ARG A 5 -11.08 4.13 1.35
N PHE A 6 -10.11 3.26 1.58
CA PHE A 6 -9.94 2.60 2.89
C PHE A 6 -9.60 3.60 4.00
N ALA A 7 -8.75 4.58 3.72
CA ALA A 7 -8.45 5.65 4.68
C ALA A 7 -9.70 6.46 5.05
N ARG A 8 -10.52 6.83 4.05
CA ARG A 8 -11.79 7.54 4.27
C ARG A 8 -12.75 6.71 5.14
N GLU A 9 -12.91 5.43 4.83
CA GLU A 9 -13.77 4.53 5.61
C GLU A 9 -13.31 4.38 7.06
N ALA A 10 -12.01 4.21 7.29
CA ALA A 10 -11.46 4.08 8.64
C ALA A 10 -11.63 5.37 9.46
N VAL A 11 -11.41 6.54 8.84
CA VAL A 11 -11.66 7.84 9.48
C VAL A 11 -13.15 8.01 9.81
N LEU A 12 -14.06 7.63 8.91
CA LEU A 12 -15.51 7.71 9.16
C LEU A 12 -15.98 6.78 10.28
N LYS A 13 -15.29 5.66 10.49
CA LYS A 13 -15.53 4.73 11.61
C LYS A 13 -14.97 5.24 12.94
N GLY A 14 -14.28 6.38 12.95
CA GLY A 14 -13.67 6.95 14.15
C GLY A 14 -12.39 6.25 14.59
N GLU A 15 -11.70 5.55 13.68
CA GLU A 15 -10.40 4.96 13.99
C GLU A 15 -9.38 6.06 14.32
N LYS A 16 -8.55 5.83 15.34
CA LYS A 16 -7.53 6.80 15.77
C LYS A 16 -6.46 6.93 14.71
N THR A 17 -6.39 8.09 14.07
CA THR A 17 -5.38 8.40 13.06
C THR A 17 -5.17 9.89 12.87
N ILE A 18 -3.96 10.29 12.50
CA ILE A 18 -3.65 11.68 12.09
C ILE A 18 -4.00 11.97 10.63
N ILE A 19 -4.47 10.99 9.84
CA ILE A 19 -4.80 11.18 8.42
C ILE A 19 -5.81 12.33 8.24
N LYS A 20 -6.83 12.43 9.11
CA LYS A 20 -7.83 13.50 9.03
C LYS A 20 -7.23 14.87 9.34
N GLU A 21 -6.29 14.95 10.27
CA GLU A 21 -5.58 16.20 10.61
C GLU A 21 -4.69 16.66 9.46
N ILE A 22 -4.00 15.74 8.79
CA ILE A 22 -3.16 16.03 7.62
C ILE A 22 -4.01 16.49 6.43
N ALA A 23 -5.18 15.86 6.24
CA ALA A 23 -6.12 16.26 5.21
C ALA A 23 -6.78 17.61 5.52
N GLY A 24 -7.10 17.91 6.78
CA GLY A 24 -7.87 19.10 7.16
C GLY A 24 -9.29 19.05 6.60
N ASP A 25 -9.73 20.16 6.00
CA ASP A 25 -11.09 20.31 5.44
C ASP A 25 -11.26 19.73 4.03
N ARG A 26 -10.16 19.44 3.34
CA ARG A 26 -10.22 18.80 2.02
C ARG A 26 -10.43 17.29 2.12
N ASP A 27 -10.80 16.69 1.00
CA ASP A 27 -10.87 15.24 0.88
C ASP A 27 -9.50 14.59 1.14
N ILE A 28 -9.56 13.44 1.81
CA ILE A 28 -8.42 12.55 2.04
C ILE A 28 -7.92 12.10 0.67
N LYS A 29 -6.61 12.19 0.46
CA LYS A 29 -5.90 11.64 -0.70
C LYS A 29 -4.87 10.60 -0.27
N ALA A 30 -4.32 9.87 -1.24
CA ALA A 30 -3.32 8.84 -0.96
C ALA A 30 -2.06 9.42 -0.29
N GLU A 31 -1.64 10.62 -0.72
CA GLU A 31 -0.49 11.34 -0.17
C GLU A 31 -0.63 11.63 1.33
N ASP A 32 -1.86 11.76 1.83
CA ASP A 32 -2.12 11.99 3.26
C ASP A 32 -1.87 10.74 4.09
N VAL A 33 -2.18 9.59 3.51
CA VAL A 33 -1.90 8.28 4.11
C VAL A 33 -0.40 8.05 4.19
N PHE A 34 0.35 8.35 3.13
CA PHE A 34 1.82 8.24 3.14
C PHE A 34 2.47 9.23 4.13
N LYS A 35 1.99 10.47 4.20
CA LYS A 35 2.46 11.41 5.24
C LYS A 35 2.18 10.90 6.65
N ALA A 36 1.03 10.29 6.89
CA ALA A 36 0.71 9.67 8.17
C ALA A 36 1.61 8.45 8.45
N TYR A 37 1.86 7.62 7.44
CA TYR A 37 2.76 6.48 7.50
C TYR A 37 4.16 6.89 7.95
N HIS A 38 4.78 7.90 7.31
CA HIS A 38 6.11 8.38 7.69
C HIS A 38 6.17 9.04 9.07
N ARG A 39 5.02 9.43 9.63
CA ARG A 39 4.89 9.94 11.01
C ARG A 39 4.62 8.84 12.04
N GLY A 40 4.62 7.56 11.63
CA GLY A 40 4.41 6.43 12.52
C GLY A 40 2.95 6.17 12.89
N ASP A 41 2.00 6.69 12.10
CA ASP A 41 0.56 6.44 12.34
C ASP A 41 0.21 4.96 12.12
N LYS A 42 -0.30 4.31 13.17
CA LYS A 42 -0.56 2.86 13.13
C LYS A 42 -1.60 2.45 12.10
N LEU A 43 -2.63 3.28 11.88
CA LEU A 43 -3.64 2.99 10.87
C LEU A 43 -3.02 3.10 9.47
N ALA A 44 -2.27 4.17 9.21
CA ALA A 44 -1.60 4.36 7.93
C ALA A 44 -0.62 3.23 7.62
N ILE A 45 0.20 2.81 8.61
CA ILE A 45 1.09 1.64 8.49
C ILE A 45 0.31 0.41 8.07
N LYS A 46 -0.77 0.08 8.79
CA LYS A 46 -1.60 -1.07 8.47
C LYS A 46 -2.18 -1.01 7.05
N LEU A 47 -2.67 0.15 6.63
CA LEU A 47 -3.25 0.32 5.29
C LEU A 47 -2.20 0.15 4.19
N VAL A 48 -1.01 0.73 4.37
CA VAL A 48 0.11 0.64 3.43
C VAL A 48 0.62 -0.80 3.35
N GLU A 49 0.81 -1.48 4.48
CA GLU A 49 1.24 -2.88 4.52
C GLU A 49 0.22 -3.82 3.85
N GLN A 50 -1.07 -3.55 4.03
CA GLN A 50 -2.12 -4.34 3.39
C GLN A 50 -2.12 -4.18 1.87
N GLU A 51 -1.96 -2.95 1.37
CA GLU A 51 -1.80 -2.71 -0.08
C GLU A 51 -0.51 -3.36 -0.61
N ALA A 52 0.62 -3.23 0.09
CA ALA A 52 1.88 -3.89 -0.27
C ALA A 52 1.71 -5.42 -0.38
N TYR A 53 1.01 -6.02 0.58
CA TYR A 53 0.70 -7.45 0.55
C TYR A 53 -0.10 -7.84 -0.70
N TYR A 54 -1.16 -7.09 -1.04
CA TYR A 54 -1.95 -7.39 -2.24
C TYR A 54 -1.16 -7.20 -3.52
N LEU A 55 -0.29 -6.19 -3.60
CA LEU A 55 0.63 -6.01 -4.72
C LEU A 55 1.59 -7.20 -4.85
N GLY A 56 2.19 -7.66 -3.75
CA GLY A 56 3.03 -8.85 -3.73
C GLY A 56 2.30 -10.12 -4.19
N VAL A 57 1.04 -10.30 -3.79
CA VAL A 57 0.17 -11.38 -4.29
C VAL A 57 -0.11 -11.25 -5.79
N GLY A 58 -0.31 -10.03 -6.30
CA GLY A 58 -0.44 -9.80 -7.74
C GLY A 58 0.84 -10.16 -8.50
N MET A 59 1.99 -9.74 -7.98
CA MET A 59 3.30 -10.01 -8.57
C MET A 59 3.58 -11.51 -8.67
N ILE A 60 3.37 -12.28 -7.60
CA ILE A 60 3.61 -13.73 -7.65
C ILE A 60 2.72 -14.42 -8.70
N ASN A 61 1.45 -14.01 -8.82
CA ASN A 61 0.58 -14.57 -9.84
C ASN A 61 1.10 -14.28 -11.25
N LEU A 62 1.60 -13.06 -11.49
CA LEU A 62 2.19 -12.69 -12.79
C LEU A 62 3.49 -13.47 -13.06
N ILE A 63 4.35 -13.61 -12.06
CA ILE A 63 5.60 -14.39 -12.16
C ILE A 63 5.28 -15.85 -12.48
N ALA A 64 4.35 -16.45 -11.75
CA ALA A 64 3.98 -17.86 -11.92
C ALA A 64 3.32 -18.15 -13.28
N LEU A 65 2.52 -17.22 -13.81
CA LEU A 65 1.78 -17.43 -15.07
C LEU A 65 2.61 -17.11 -16.31
N TYR A 66 3.47 -16.09 -16.25
CA TYR A 66 4.11 -15.54 -17.44
C TYR A 66 5.64 -15.61 -17.44
N ASN A 67 6.27 -15.93 -16.30
CA ASN A 67 7.72 -15.90 -16.11
C ASN A 67 8.39 -14.69 -16.79
N PRO A 68 7.92 -13.45 -16.53
CA PRO A 68 8.40 -12.29 -17.27
C PRO A 68 9.81 -11.90 -16.81
N GLU A 69 10.62 -11.41 -17.74
CA GLU A 69 11.94 -10.86 -17.39
C GLU A 69 11.85 -9.53 -16.61
N ARG A 70 10.74 -8.78 -16.79
CA ARG A 70 10.53 -7.46 -16.15
C ARG A 70 9.05 -7.21 -15.87
N ILE A 71 8.79 -6.52 -14.75
CA ILE A 71 7.45 -6.04 -14.37
C ILE A 71 7.57 -4.52 -14.15
N ALA A 72 6.73 -3.73 -14.82
CA ALA A 72 6.67 -2.29 -14.64
C ALA A 72 5.47 -1.93 -13.75
N ILE A 73 5.69 -1.08 -12.74
CA ILE A 73 4.67 -0.61 -11.80
C ILE A 73 4.47 0.89 -12.01
N GLY A 74 3.22 1.32 -12.16
CA GLY A 74 2.87 2.72 -12.41
C GLY A 74 1.67 3.19 -11.57
N GLY A 75 1.30 4.46 -11.76
CA GLY A 75 0.18 5.10 -11.07
C GLY A 75 0.55 5.61 -9.67
N GLY A 76 -0.43 5.81 -8.79
CA GLY A 76 -0.19 6.38 -7.45
C GLY A 76 0.76 5.57 -6.55
N VAL A 77 0.99 4.29 -6.88
CA VAL A 77 1.91 3.39 -6.16
C VAL A 77 3.37 3.67 -6.55
N SER A 78 3.65 4.09 -7.78
CA SER A 78 5.04 4.32 -8.22
C SER A 78 5.71 5.51 -7.52
N ASN A 79 4.92 6.45 -7.00
CA ASN A 79 5.44 7.62 -6.29
C ASN A 79 6.03 7.27 -4.91
N GLU A 80 5.58 6.15 -4.33
CA GLU A 80 5.95 5.71 -2.98
C GLU A 80 6.44 4.25 -3.03
N PHE A 81 7.08 3.87 -4.13
CA PHE A 81 7.45 2.49 -4.42
C PHE A 81 8.34 1.89 -3.33
N ASP A 82 9.32 2.66 -2.84
CA ASP A 82 10.25 2.23 -1.79
C ASP A 82 9.50 1.85 -0.50
N THR A 83 8.42 2.58 -0.18
CA THR A 83 7.56 2.30 0.98
C THR A 83 6.85 0.95 0.87
N PHE A 84 6.58 0.47 -0.35
CA PHE A 84 5.95 -0.82 -0.59
C PHE A 84 6.95 -1.95 -0.79
N TYR A 85 8.15 -1.65 -1.28
CA TYR A 85 9.07 -2.62 -1.89
C TYR A 85 9.38 -3.79 -0.96
N ASP A 86 9.87 -3.50 0.24
CA ASP A 86 10.29 -4.53 1.19
C ASP A 86 9.16 -5.51 1.51
N LYS A 87 7.94 -4.98 1.75
CA LYS A 87 6.79 -5.81 2.10
C LYS A 87 6.23 -6.59 0.92
N MET A 88 6.27 -6.00 -0.28
CA MET A 88 5.92 -6.69 -1.52
C MET A 88 6.86 -7.88 -1.76
N MET A 89 8.18 -7.64 -1.69
CA MET A 89 9.18 -8.67 -1.91
C MET A 89 9.15 -9.76 -0.85
N GLU A 90 8.96 -9.40 0.43
CA GLU A 90 8.72 -10.38 1.51
C GLU A 90 7.52 -11.31 1.17
N THR A 91 6.44 -10.74 0.63
CA THR A 91 5.26 -11.52 0.23
C THR A 91 5.56 -12.43 -0.96
N VAL A 92 6.30 -11.94 -1.95
CA VAL A 92 6.75 -12.73 -3.10
C VAL A 92 7.63 -13.88 -2.65
N GLU A 93 8.67 -13.63 -1.86
CA GLU A 93 9.61 -14.66 -1.38
C GLU A 93 8.93 -15.73 -0.53
N LYS A 94 8.03 -15.33 0.38
CA LYS A 94 7.31 -16.27 1.25
C LYS A 94 6.37 -17.20 0.50
N ARG A 95 5.86 -16.75 -0.65
CA ARG A 95 4.81 -17.48 -1.38
C ARG A 95 5.28 -18.05 -2.70
N ALA A 96 6.45 -17.63 -3.19
CA ALA A 96 7.05 -18.14 -4.40
C ALA A 96 7.03 -19.67 -4.34
N LEU A 97 6.45 -20.27 -5.38
CA LEU A 97 6.50 -21.72 -5.53
C LEU A 97 7.98 -22.09 -5.64
N LYS A 98 8.47 -22.83 -4.65
CA LYS A 98 9.79 -23.44 -4.75
C LYS A 98 9.75 -24.46 -5.90
N PRO A 99 10.80 -24.55 -6.72
CA PRO A 99 10.88 -25.48 -7.84
C PRO A 99 10.70 -26.94 -7.39
#